data_AF-A0A1S9CP89-F1
#
_entry.id   AF-A0A1S9CP89-F1
#
_cell.length_a   1.000
_cell.length_b   1.000
_cell.length_c   1.000
_cell.angle_alpha   90.00
_cell.angle_beta   90.00
_cell.angle_gamma   90.00
#
_symmetry.space_group_name_H-M   'P 1'
#
loop_
_entity.id
_entity.type
_entity.pdbx_description
1 polymer ?
#
loop_
_entity_poly.entity_id
_entity_poly.type
_entity_poly.pdbx_seq_one_letter_code
_entity_poly.pdbx_strand_id
1 'polypeptide(L)'
;MKVTKKTRVVINIMMTILLISLMDIRFTGMLVHEVFGVGLLCLFVFHFGINFKWMQGVSKNLAKVKGKTKVSFVLYVLLVVGTCVMGYSSVMISNEVFPMQTGIDYLFWRNLHVNMGYVMMLLVVGHVALHVKVMKAVVVKAGLAVMAFLGIKGLVSPNFASNNVVSMVEETQIQVAEIEV
;
A
#
# COMPACT_ATOMS: atom_id res chain seq x y z
N MET A 1 -15.93 -20.26 7.30
CA MET A 1 -15.75 -19.55 8.58
C MET A 1 -16.06 -18.06 8.39
N LYS A 2 -16.91 -17.43 9.22
CA LYS A 2 -17.15 -15.97 9.15
C LYS A 2 -15.96 -15.25 9.81
N VAL A 3 -15.18 -14.50 9.05
CA VAL A 3 -14.05 -13.72 9.60
C VAL A 3 -14.60 -12.50 10.35
N THR A 4 -14.33 -12.44 11.65
CA THR A 4 -14.81 -11.36 12.53
C THR A 4 -14.16 -10.01 12.17
N LYS A 5 -14.81 -8.90 12.55
CA LYS A 5 -14.22 -7.55 12.37
C LYS A 5 -12.87 -7.42 13.07
N LYS A 6 -12.72 -7.99 14.28
CA LYS A 6 -11.46 -7.99 15.04
C LYS A 6 -10.33 -8.67 14.27
N THR A 7 -10.59 -9.85 13.70
CA THR A 7 -9.60 -10.58 12.90
C THR A 7 -9.10 -9.75 11.70
N ARG A 8 -10.01 -9.05 11.00
CA ARG A 8 -9.64 -8.16 9.88
C ARG A 8 -8.73 -7.02 10.31
N VAL A 9 -9.01 -6.40 11.46
CA VAL A 9 -8.19 -5.32 12.01
C VAL A 9 -6.80 -5.84 12.37
N VAL A 10 -6.71 -6.98 13.05
CA VAL A 10 -5.42 -7.60 13.41
C VAL A 10 -4.58 -7.88 12.17
N ILE A 11 -5.17 -8.47 11.13
CA ILE A 11 -4.47 -8.73 9.87
C ILE A 11 -3.93 -7.43 9.25
N ASN A 12 -4.75 -6.38 9.20
CA ASN A 12 -4.32 -5.10 8.64
C ASN A 12 -3.16 -4.47 9.44
N ILE A 13 -3.20 -4.56 10.77
CA ILE A 13 -2.12 -4.07 11.64
C ILE A 13 -0.84 -4.87 11.40
N MET A 14 -0.92 -6.20 11.40
CA MET A 14 0.22 -7.08 11.16
C MET A 14 0.83 -6.83 9.78
N MET A 15 0.00 -6.73 8.73
CA MET A 15 0.46 -6.40 7.38
C MET A 15 1.17 -5.05 7.33
N THR A 16 0.64 -4.04 8.04
CA THR A 16 1.23 -2.70 8.07
C THR A 16 2.61 -2.72 8.74
N ILE A 17 2.72 -3.39 9.90
CA ILE A 17 4.00 -3.52 10.62
C ILE A 17 5.03 -4.24 9.75
N LEU A 18 4.67 -5.40 9.18
CA LEU A 18 5.57 -6.18 8.34
C LEU A 18 5.99 -5.41 7.08
N LEU A 19 5.05 -4.70 6.44
CA LEU A 19 5.36 -3.89 5.26
C LEU A 19 6.40 -2.81 5.60
N ILE A 20 6.25 -2.12 6.74
CA ILE A 20 7.23 -1.10 7.18
C ILE A 20 8.57 -1.74 7.51
N SER A 21 8.58 -2.87 8.24
CA SER A 21 9.80 -3.59 8.58
C SER A 21 10.59 -4.03 7.34
N LEU A 22 9.89 -4.43 6.28
CA LEU A 22 10.50 -4.89 5.03
C LEU A 22 11.02 -3.76 4.13
N MET A 23 10.90 -2.49 4.51
CA MET A 23 11.42 -1.39 3.67
C MET A 23 12.93 -1.19 3.77
N ASP A 24 13.58 -1.71 4.83
CA ASP A 24 15.03 -1.61 4.97
C ASP A 24 15.64 -2.96 5.35
N ILE A 25 16.32 -3.59 4.39
CA ILE A 25 17.01 -4.87 4.61
C ILE A 25 18.14 -4.76 5.64
N ARG A 26 18.70 -3.56 5.88
CA ARG A 26 19.73 -3.35 6.92
C ARG A 26 19.15 -3.43 8.32
N PHE A 27 17.87 -3.09 8.46
CA PHE A 27 17.17 -3.18 9.73
C PHE A 27 16.78 -4.62 10.07
N THR A 28 16.30 -5.38 9.09
CA THR A 28 15.87 -6.76 9.31
C THR A 28 17.02 -7.77 9.22
N GLY A 29 18.03 -7.50 8.40
CA GLY A 29 18.96 -8.52 7.92
C GLY A 29 18.32 -9.40 6.84
N MET A 30 19.15 -10.17 6.12
CA MET A 30 18.72 -10.93 4.93
C MET A 30 17.70 -12.03 5.27
N LEU A 31 18.06 -12.95 6.18
CA LEU A 31 17.18 -14.06 6.55
C LEU A 31 15.81 -13.58 7.07
N VAL A 32 15.79 -12.62 7.98
CA VAL A 32 14.54 -12.09 8.55
C VAL A 32 13.72 -11.38 7.47
N HIS A 33 14.36 -10.66 6.54
CA HIS A 33 13.67 -10.02 5.42
C HIS A 33 12.94 -11.05 4.55
N GLU A 34 13.59 -12.16 4.21
CA GLU A 34 12.98 -13.21 3.40
C GLU A 34 11.81 -13.88 4.15
N VAL A 35 12.01 -14.24 5.43
CA VAL A 35 10.97 -14.87 6.25
C VAL A 35 9.77 -13.94 6.46
N PHE A 36 10.01 -12.66 6.77
CA PHE A 36 8.96 -11.66 6.92
C PHE A 36 8.25 -11.40 5.59
N GLY A 37 8.99 -11.41 4.47
CA GLY A 37 8.43 -11.27 3.13
C GLY A 37 7.45 -12.40 2.80
N VAL A 38 7.81 -13.64 3.10
CA VAL A 38 6.91 -14.81 2.96
C VAL A 38 5.68 -14.65 3.86
N GLY A 39 5.87 -14.27 5.13
CA GLY A 39 4.78 -14.02 6.06
C GLY A 39 3.82 -12.92 5.57
N LEU A 40 4.36 -11.82 5.04
CA LEU A 40 3.57 -10.72 4.47
C LEU A 40 2.80 -11.18 3.22
N LEU A 41 3.43 -11.97 2.34
CA LEU A 41 2.78 -12.52 1.15
C LEU A 41 1.58 -13.40 1.54
N CYS A 42 1.74 -14.28 2.52
CA CYS A 42 0.63 -15.10 3.05
C CYS A 42 -0.51 -14.24 3.61
N LEU A 43 -0.20 -13.17 4.35
CA LEU A 43 -1.21 -12.25 4.87
C LEU A 43 -1.96 -11.51 3.76
N PHE A 44 -1.27 -11.07 2.70
CA PHE A 44 -1.91 -10.46 1.53
C PHE A 44 -2.89 -11.44 0.86
N VAL A 45 -2.48 -12.68 0.63
CA VAL A 45 -3.36 -13.71 0.04
C VAL A 45 -4.62 -13.90 0.90
N PHE A 46 -4.45 -13.98 2.22
CA PHE A 46 -5.59 -14.11 3.14
C PHE A 46 -6.50 -12.86 3.10
N HIS A 47 -5.91 -11.67 3.09
CA HIS A 47 -6.65 -10.40 2.98
C HIS A 47 -7.45 -10.32 1.67
N PHE A 48 -6.87 -10.71 0.54
CA PHE A 48 -7.57 -10.74 -0.74
C PHE A 48 -8.69 -11.79 -0.74
N GLY A 49 -8.43 -12.98 -0.19
CA GLY A 49 -9.45 -14.03 -0.06
C GLY A 49 -10.68 -13.57 0.75
N ILE A 50 -10.46 -12.82 1.83
CA ILE A 50 -11.52 -12.22 2.63
C ILE A 50 -12.37 -11.22 1.83
N ASN A 51 -11.75 -10.46 0.93
CA ASN A 51 -12.39 -9.40 0.15
C ASN A 51 -12.85 -9.86 -1.25
N PHE A 52 -12.62 -11.12 -1.60
CA PHE A 52 -12.91 -11.67 -2.91
C PHE A 52 -14.40 -11.58 -3.30
N LYS A 53 -15.31 -11.83 -2.35
CA LYS A 53 -16.76 -11.70 -2.59
C LYS A 53 -17.18 -10.28 -2.94
N TRP A 54 -16.55 -9.28 -2.32
CA TRP A 54 -16.80 -7.88 -2.65
C TRP A 54 -16.31 -7.56 -4.07
N MET A 55 -15.09 -8.01 -4.41
CA MET A 55 -14.53 -7.86 -5.75
C MET A 55 -15.45 -8.47 -6.82
N GLN A 56 -15.96 -9.69 -6.62
CA GLN A 56 -16.92 -10.33 -7.52
C GLN A 56 -18.24 -9.55 -7.64
N GLY A 57 -18.72 -8.95 -6.55
CA GLY A 57 -19.93 -8.13 -6.56
C GLY A 57 -19.77 -6.84 -7.36
N VAL A 58 -18.60 -6.19 -7.24
CA VAL A 58 -18.27 -4.96 -7.98
C VAL A 58 -18.01 -5.26 -9.46
N SER A 59 -17.29 -6.34 -9.78
CA SER A 59 -16.99 -6.69 -11.19
C SER A 59 -18.26 -6.96 -12.00
N LYS A 60 -19.23 -7.66 -11.42
CA LYS A 60 -20.54 -7.93 -12.06
C LYS A 60 -21.39 -6.68 -12.29
N ASN A 61 -21.18 -5.62 -11.50
CA ASN A 61 -21.99 -4.40 -11.55
C ASN A 61 -21.17 -3.17 -11.95
N LEU A 62 -20.05 -3.37 -12.64
CA LEU A 62 -19.05 -2.32 -12.87
C LEU A 62 -19.62 -1.09 -13.60
N ALA A 63 -20.59 -1.30 -14.49
CA ALA A 63 -21.28 -0.20 -15.18
C ALA A 63 -22.16 0.66 -14.26
N LYS A 64 -22.68 0.09 -13.16
CA LYS A 64 -23.68 0.70 -12.26
C LYS A 64 -23.08 1.28 -10.97
N VAL A 65 -21.81 1.00 -10.66
CA VAL A 65 -21.17 1.45 -9.42
C VAL A 65 -20.66 2.89 -9.51
N LYS A 66 -20.70 3.62 -8.38
CA LYS A 66 -20.21 5.00 -8.25
C LYS A 66 -18.71 5.11 -8.55
N GLY A 67 -18.26 6.27 -9.01
CA GLY A 67 -16.85 6.53 -9.37
C GLY A 67 -15.84 6.13 -8.29
N LYS A 68 -16.10 6.44 -7.02
CA LYS A 68 -15.24 6.03 -5.89
C LYS A 68 -15.05 4.51 -5.81
N THR A 69 -16.11 3.74 -6.05
CA THR A 69 -16.06 2.27 -6.04
C THR A 69 -15.27 1.73 -7.23
N LYS A 70 -15.36 2.37 -8.41
CA LYS A 70 -14.53 2.03 -9.57
C LYS A 70 -13.05 2.23 -9.28
N VAL A 71 -12.67 3.37 -8.70
CA VAL A 71 -11.26 3.64 -8.32
C VAL A 71 -10.77 2.62 -7.29
N SER A 72 -11.60 2.29 -6.29
CA SER A 72 -11.25 1.28 -5.28
C SER A 72 -11.08 -0.11 -5.89
N PHE A 73 -11.86 -0.45 -6.92
CA PHE A 73 -11.74 -1.70 -7.66
C PHE A 73 -10.48 -1.75 -8.51
N VAL A 74 -10.17 -0.69 -9.26
CA VAL A 74 -8.92 -0.59 -10.05
C VAL A 74 -7.72 -0.74 -9.12
N LEU A 75 -7.73 -0.04 -8.00
CA LEU A 75 -6.65 -0.09 -7.03
C LEU A 75 -6.51 -1.48 -6.38
N TYR A 76 -7.63 -2.16 -6.10
CA TYR A 76 -7.61 -3.57 -5.67
C TYR A 76 -6.93 -4.47 -6.70
N VAL A 77 -7.28 -4.34 -7.98
CA VAL A 77 -6.66 -5.14 -9.06
C VAL A 77 -5.16 -4.86 -9.16
N LEU A 78 -4.75 -3.59 -9.11
CA LEU A 78 -3.33 -3.22 -9.11
C LEU A 78 -2.57 -3.79 -7.92
N LEU A 79 -3.16 -3.78 -6.72
CA LEU A 79 -2.55 -4.38 -5.52
C LEU A 79 -2.39 -5.89 -5.66
N VAL A 80 -3.37 -6.60 -6.24
CA VAL A 80 -3.27 -8.05 -6.48
C VAL A 80 -2.14 -8.34 -7.46
N VAL A 81 -2.12 -7.66 -8.62
CA VAL A 81 -1.07 -7.85 -9.63
C VAL A 81 0.30 -7.51 -9.07
N GLY A 82 0.43 -6.38 -8.37
CA GLY A 82 1.68 -5.96 -7.78
C GLY A 82 2.17 -6.91 -6.69
N THR A 83 1.27 -7.51 -5.90
CA THR A 83 1.62 -8.56 -4.94
C THR A 83 2.16 -9.81 -5.64
N CYS A 84 1.58 -10.22 -6.77
CA CYS A 84 2.09 -11.35 -7.55
C CYS A 84 3.50 -11.07 -8.10
N VAL A 85 3.73 -9.88 -8.65
CA VAL A 85 5.06 -9.48 -9.16
C VAL A 85 6.08 -9.40 -8.03
N MET A 86 5.71 -8.84 -6.87
CA MET A 86 6.57 -8.82 -5.69
C MET A 86 6.91 -10.22 -5.18
N GLY A 87 5.92 -11.11 -5.08
CA GLY A 87 6.13 -12.49 -4.64
C GLY A 87 6.99 -13.29 -5.61
N TYR A 88 6.80 -13.11 -6.91
CA TYR A 88 7.63 -13.80 -7.90
C TYR A 88 9.08 -13.28 -7.89
N SER A 89 9.25 -11.96 -7.96
CA SER A 89 10.58 -11.34 -7.89
C SER A 89 11.29 -11.63 -6.57
N SER A 90 10.59 -11.73 -5.44
CA SER A 90 11.18 -12.09 -4.15
C SER A 90 11.72 -13.52 -4.15
N VAL A 91 10.98 -14.47 -4.76
CA VAL A 91 11.48 -15.85 -4.89
C VAL A 91 12.70 -15.86 -5.80
N MET A 92 12.71 -15.10 -6.90
CA MET A 92 13.86 -15.07 -7.82
C MET A 92 15.15 -14.51 -7.18
N ILE A 93 15.05 -13.61 -6.19
CA ILE A 93 16.24 -13.03 -5.52
C ILE A 93 16.56 -13.67 -4.16
N SER A 94 15.78 -14.66 -3.73
CA SER A 94 15.95 -15.30 -2.42
C SER A 94 17.23 -16.12 -2.38
N ASN A 95 18.01 -15.94 -1.32
CA ASN A 95 19.26 -16.66 -1.10
C ASN A 95 19.17 -17.64 0.08
N GLU A 96 18.36 -17.35 1.09
CA GLU A 96 18.33 -18.10 2.35
C GLU A 96 17.14 -19.07 2.41
N VAL A 97 15.94 -18.60 2.04
CA VAL A 97 14.68 -19.37 2.17
C VAL A 97 14.43 -20.24 0.93
N PHE A 98 14.73 -19.74 -0.26
CA PHE A 98 14.54 -20.46 -1.53
C PHE A 98 15.81 -20.47 -2.38
N PRO A 99 16.88 -21.17 -1.98
CA PRO A 99 18.17 -21.19 -2.67
C PRO A 99 18.15 -22.09 -3.93
N MET A 100 17.36 -21.75 -4.94
CA MET A 100 17.09 -22.65 -6.08
C MET A 100 17.57 -22.11 -7.44
N GLN A 101 18.08 -20.88 -7.51
CA GLN A 101 18.21 -20.15 -8.75
C GLN A 101 19.67 -20.07 -9.23
N THR A 102 20.01 -20.92 -10.20
CA THR A 102 21.25 -20.82 -10.97
C THR A 102 20.96 -20.31 -12.38
N GLY A 103 21.75 -19.36 -12.89
CA GLY A 103 21.64 -18.87 -14.27
C GLY A 103 20.57 -17.80 -14.53
N ILE A 104 20.04 -17.16 -13.47
CA ILE A 104 19.09 -16.05 -13.59
C ILE A 104 19.79 -14.69 -13.61
N ASP A 105 19.19 -13.70 -14.26
CA ASP A 105 19.63 -12.30 -14.18
C ASP A 105 19.25 -11.70 -12.83
N TYR A 106 20.11 -11.90 -11.84
CA TYR A 106 19.91 -11.40 -10.47
C TYR A 106 19.71 -9.88 -10.42
N LEU A 107 20.45 -9.12 -11.23
CA LEU A 107 20.37 -7.65 -11.23
C LEU A 107 19.01 -7.18 -11.73
N PHE A 108 18.50 -7.80 -12.79
CA PHE A 108 17.15 -7.54 -13.28
C PHE A 108 16.09 -7.82 -12.21
N TRP A 109 16.10 -9.01 -11.60
CA TRP A 109 15.11 -9.39 -10.59
C TRP A 109 15.18 -8.52 -9.34
N ARG A 110 16.38 -8.16 -8.90
CA ARG A 110 16.59 -7.24 -7.77
C ARG A 110 16.05 -5.86 -8.06
N ASN A 111 16.36 -5.30 -9.23
CA ASN A 111 15.87 -3.97 -9.60
C ASN A 111 14.35 -3.96 -9.76
N LEU A 112 13.78 -5.02 -10.36
CA LEU A 112 12.34 -5.20 -10.44
C LEU A 112 11.71 -5.26 -9.04
N HIS A 113 12.27 -6.06 -8.13
CA HIS A 113 11.77 -6.21 -6.77
C HIS A 113 11.79 -4.89 -5.99
N VAL A 114 12.90 -4.14 -6.03
CA VAL A 114 13.04 -2.85 -5.34
C VAL A 114 12.09 -1.79 -5.92
N ASN A 115 12.06 -1.66 -7.25
CA ASN A 115 11.18 -0.68 -7.91
C ASN A 115 9.71 -1.00 -7.68
N MET A 116 9.33 -2.27 -7.77
CA MET A 116 7.97 -2.72 -7.50
C MET A 116 7.62 -2.54 -6.02
N GLY A 117 8.58 -2.67 -5.10
CA GLY A 117 8.41 -2.33 -3.68
C GLY A 117 7.97 -0.88 -3.47
N TYR A 118 8.63 0.08 -4.15
CA TYR A 118 8.24 1.49 -4.09
C TYR A 118 6.85 1.74 -4.70
N VAL A 119 6.54 1.12 -5.84
CA VAL A 119 5.21 1.21 -6.46
C VAL A 119 4.13 0.63 -5.54
N MET A 120 4.40 -0.51 -4.90
CA MET A 120 3.49 -1.13 -3.95
C MET A 120 3.24 -0.25 -2.73
N MET A 121 4.26 0.41 -2.20
CA MET A 121 4.10 1.38 -1.12
C MET A 121 3.16 2.53 -1.52
N LEU A 122 3.32 3.09 -2.72
CA LEU A 122 2.42 4.13 -3.23
C LEU A 122 0.98 3.62 -3.35
N LEU A 123 0.77 2.42 -3.88
CA LEU A 123 -0.55 1.81 -4.02
C LEU A 123 -1.21 1.55 -2.67
N VAL A 124 -0.46 1.08 -1.67
CA VAL A 124 -0.97 0.85 -0.30
C VAL A 124 -1.34 2.17 0.38
N VAL A 125 -0.53 3.21 0.24
CA VAL A 125 -0.87 4.55 0.77
C VAL A 125 -2.16 5.07 0.10
N GLY A 126 -2.28 4.92 -1.22
CA GLY A 126 -3.50 5.26 -1.97
C GLY A 126 -4.72 4.45 -1.53
N HIS A 127 -4.53 3.15 -1.26
CA HIS A 127 -5.57 2.26 -0.72
C HIS A 127 -6.12 2.78 0.60
N VAL A 128 -5.21 3.03 1.54
CA VAL A 128 -5.57 3.55 2.85
C VAL A 128 -6.27 4.90 2.69
N ALA A 129 -5.73 5.83 1.90
CA ALA A 129 -6.35 7.14 1.66
C ALA A 129 -7.80 7.07 1.13
N LEU A 130 -8.13 6.13 0.23
CA LEU A 130 -9.48 5.97 -0.32
C LEU A 130 -10.51 5.47 0.72
N HIS A 131 -10.05 4.66 1.68
CA HIS A 131 -10.87 4.19 2.79
C HIS A 131 -10.96 5.22 3.92
N VAL A 132 -10.01 6.16 3.98
CA VAL A 132 -9.84 7.15 5.04
C VAL A 132 -10.64 8.44 4.73
N LYS A 133 -11.97 8.36 4.77
CA LYS A 133 -12.80 9.56 5.05
C LYS A 133 -12.68 10.04 6.52
N VAL A 134 -11.82 9.41 7.35
CA VAL A 134 -11.77 9.58 8.83
C VAL A 134 -10.40 9.99 9.41
N MET A 135 -9.28 9.94 8.68
CA MET A 135 -7.92 10.24 9.21
C MET A 135 -7.12 11.06 8.20
N LYS A 136 -7.51 12.32 8.01
CA LYS A 136 -6.88 13.22 7.05
C LYS A 136 -5.60 13.82 7.65
N ALA A 137 -4.57 13.98 6.82
CA ALA A 137 -3.27 14.61 7.07
C ALA A 137 -2.15 13.78 7.73
N VAL A 138 -2.35 13.09 8.86
CA VAL A 138 -1.21 12.50 9.61
C VAL A 138 -0.59 11.27 8.93
N VAL A 139 -1.41 10.33 8.47
CA VAL A 139 -0.93 9.07 7.84
C VAL A 139 -0.31 9.34 6.46
N VAL A 140 -0.87 10.31 5.74
CA VAL A 140 -0.35 10.74 4.43
C VAL A 140 1.00 11.46 4.60
N LYS A 141 1.13 12.36 5.60
CA LYS A 141 2.42 12.99 5.94
C LYS A 141 3.47 11.97 6.38
N ALA A 142 3.09 10.95 7.16
CA ALA A 142 4.00 9.89 7.58
C ALA A 142 4.47 9.03 6.39
N GLY A 143 3.57 8.62 5.49
CA GLY A 143 3.93 7.87 4.29
C GLY A 143 4.83 8.66 3.33
N LEU A 144 4.53 9.95 3.14
CA LEU A 144 5.37 10.85 2.34
C LEU A 144 6.73 11.14 3.00
N ALA A 145 6.78 11.30 4.33
CA ALA A 145 8.02 11.52 5.07
C ALA A 145 8.92 10.28 5.04
N VAL A 146 8.35 9.08 5.12
CA VAL A 146 9.11 7.83 4.97
C VAL A 146 9.65 7.71 3.54
N MET A 147 8.87 8.03 2.50
CA MET A 147 9.37 8.01 1.12
C MET A 147 10.42 9.10 0.83
N ALA A 148 10.33 10.25 1.49
CA ALA A 148 11.34 11.30 1.41
C ALA A 148 12.63 10.91 2.16
N PHE A 149 12.51 10.24 3.31
CA PHE A 149 13.63 9.72 4.10
C PHE A 149 14.38 8.60 3.36
N LEU A 150 13.66 7.78 2.58
CA LEU A 150 14.23 6.73 1.73
C LEU A 150 14.88 7.26 0.43
N GLY A 151 15.02 8.58 0.26
CA GLY A 151 15.84 9.16 -0.80
C GLY A 151 15.21 9.16 -2.20
N ILE A 152 13.89 8.96 -2.32
CA ILE A 152 13.14 9.12 -3.58
C ILE A 152 13.01 10.62 -3.88
N LYS A 153 14.12 11.27 -4.25
CA LYS A 153 14.13 12.66 -4.71
C LYS A 153 13.54 12.72 -6.12
N GLY A 154 12.29 13.20 -6.25
CA GLY A 154 11.75 13.53 -7.58
C GLY A 154 10.25 13.67 -7.75
N LEU A 155 9.39 13.38 -6.75
CA LEU A 155 7.94 13.29 -7.01
C LEU A 155 7.03 14.23 -6.20
N VAL A 156 7.56 15.20 -5.46
CA VAL A 156 6.73 16.27 -4.86
C VAL A 156 7.50 17.59 -4.86
N SER A 157 6.99 18.57 -5.62
CA SER A 157 7.43 19.96 -5.55
C SER A 157 6.88 20.62 -4.26
N PRO A 158 7.68 21.43 -3.55
CA PRO A 158 7.25 22.14 -2.32
C PRO A 158 6.01 23.02 -2.52
N ASN A 159 5.67 23.37 -3.75
CA ASN A 159 4.54 24.25 -4.07
C ASN A 159 3.16 23.56 -3.99
N PHE A 160 3.09 22.23 -3.92
CA PHE A 160 1.81 21.51 -3.74
C PHE A 160 1.27 21.65 -2.30
N ALA A 161 2.16 21.84 -1.32
CA ALA A 161 1.82 21.89 0.09
C ALA A 161 1.36 23.28 0.57
N SER A 162 1.85 24.38 -0.01
CA SER A 162 1.47 25.73 0.44
C SER A 162 0.11 26.16 -0.10
N ASN A 163 -0.14 25.94 -1.39
CA ASN A 163 -1.28 26.57 -2.06
C ASN A 163 -2.63 25.90 -1.72
N ASN A 164 -2.60 24.61 -1.37
CA ASN A 164 -3.81 23.86 -0.98
C ASN A 164 -4.12 23.97 0.52
N VAL A 165 -3.19 24.47 1.33
CA VAL A 165 -3.42 24.66 2.78
C VAL A 165 -4.08 26.02 3.04
N VAL A 166 -3.68 27.06 2.29
CA VAL A 166 -4.28 28.40 2.43
C VAL A 166 -5.73 28.42 1.96
N SER A 167 -6.03 27.84 0.79
CA SER A 167 -7.40 27.78 0.26
C SER A 167 -8.35 26.95 1.13
N MET A 168 -7.86 25.88 1.77
CA MET A 168 -8.65 25.03 2.65
C MET A 168 -8.92 25.67 4.02
N VAL A 169 -8.01 26.51 4.53
CA VAL A 169 -8.24 27.29 5.76
C VAL A 169 -9.35 28.32 5.52
N GLU A 170 -9.33 28.98 4.36
CA GLU A 170 -10.31 29.99 3.98
C GLU A 170 -11.73 29.41 3.79
N GLU A 171 -11.85 28.23 3.16
CA GLU A 171 -13.14 27.50 3.06
C GLU A 171 -13.69 27.07 4.43
N THR A 172 -12.84 26.68 5.39
CA THR A 172 -13.30 26.34 6.75
C THR A 172 -13.73 27.55 7.57
N GLN A 173 -13.12 28.74 7.38
CA GLN A 173 -13.53 29.93 8.12
C GLN A 173 -14.89 30.46 7.64
N ILE A 174 -15.20 30.30 6.35
CA ILE A 174 -16.49 30.71 5.78
C ILE A 174 -17.62 29.78 6.25
N GLN A 175 -17.39 28.46 6.32
CA GLN A 175 -18.43 27.51 6.77
C GLN A 175 -18.72 27.56 8.27
N VAL A 176 -17.79 28.03 9.10
CA VAL A 176 -18.02 28.14 10.56
C VAL A 176 -18.80 29.42 10.91
N ALA A 177 -18.67 30.48 10.10
CA ALA A 177 -19.39 31.74 10.31
C ALA A 177 -20.90 31.66 9.95
N GLU A 178 -21.31 30.74 9.05
CA GLU A 178 -22.72 30.54 8.67
C GLU A 178 -23.53 29.71 9.67
N ILE A 179 -22.91 29.18 10.73
CA ILE A 179 -23.58 28.28 11.70
C ILE A 179 -23.91 28.99 13.04
N GLU A 180 -23.48 30.24 13.24
CA GLU A 180 -23.72 31.02 14.47
C GLU A 180 -24.67 32.23 14.31
N VAL A 181 -25.65 32.18 13.40
CA VAL A 181 -26.77 33.15 13.37
C VAL A 181 -28.12 32.46 13.25
#